data_AF-N1ZAM1-F1
#
_entry.id   AF-N1ZAM1-F1
#
_cell.length_a   1.000
_cell.length_b   1.000
_cell.length_c   1.000
_cell.angle_alpha   90.00
_cell.angle_beta   90.00
_cell.angle_gamma   90.00
#
_symmetry.space_group_name_H-M   'P 1'
#
loop_
_entity.id
_entity.type
_entity.pdbx_description
1 polymer ?
#
loop_
_entity_poly.entity_id
_entity_poly.type
_entity_poly.pdbx_seq_one_letter_code
_entity_poly.pdbx_strand_id
1 'polypeptide(L)'
;MKHQKIFAIMIIVVSFIMIVVSFNIRQQAVQIEEQTTQVSSNILLTILKYQNIANILCGVATVLLCLLLFAFAHKILKKQHKRGE
;
A
#
# COMPACT_ATOMS: atom_id res chain seq x y z
N MET A 1 26.70 -1.48 -0.08
CA MET A 1 25.67 -1.34 -1.15
C MET A 1 24.71 -2.53 -1.29
N LYS A 2 25.12 -3.80 -1.08
CA LYS A 2 24.23 -4.98 -1.17
C LYS A 2 23.00 -4.91 -0.24
N HIS A 3 23.20 -4.61 1.05
CA HIS A 3 22.10 -4.55 2.03
C HIS A 3 21.03 -3.49 1.71
N GLN A 4 21.42 -2.33 1.16
CA GLN A 4 20.45 -1.29 0.75
C GLN A 4 19.55 -1.74 -0.40
N LYS A 5 20.06 -2.56 -1.32
CA LYS A 5 19.25 -3.11 -2.43
C LYS A 5 18.26 -4.16 -1.92
N ILE A 6 18.72 -5.03 -1.02
CA ILE A 6 17.87 -6.06 -0.40
C ILE A 6 16.76 -5.42 0.42
N PHE A 7 17.08 -4.38 1.18
CA PHE A 7 16.10 -3.64 1.97
C PHE A 7 15.02 -2.98 1.09
N ALA A 8 15.41 -2.38 -0.04
CA ALA A 8 14.46 -1.82 -1.00
C ALA A 8 13.54 -2.89 -1.61
N ILE A 9 14.10 -4.06 -1.96
CA ILE A 9 13.30 -5.19 -2.47
C ILE A 9 12.32 -5.68 -1.40
N MET A 10 12.74 -5.80 -0.14
CA MET A 10 11.84 -6.15 0.96
C MET A 10 10.68 -5.16 1.11
N ILE A 11 10.94 -3.85 1.05
CA ILE A 11 9.87 -2.84 1.13
C ILE A 11 8.90 -3.00 -0.05
N ILE A 12 9.39 -3.21 -1.27
CA ILE A 12 8.53 -3.42 -2.44
C ILE A 12 7.63 -4.65 -2.25
N VAL A 13 8.19 -5.76 -1.75
CA VAL A 13 7.43 -6.99 -1.48
C VAL A 13 6.37 -6.75 -0.40
N VAL A 14 6.73 -6.07 0.70
CA VAL A 14 5.77 -5.74 1.77
C VAL A 14 4.66 -4.83 1.26
N SER A 15 4.97 -3.77 0.50
CA SER A 15 3.98 -2.90 -0.11
C SER A 15 3.06 -3.67 -1.06
N PHE A 16 3.60 -4.59 -1.86
CA PHE A 16 2.80 -5.43 -2.75
C PHE A 16 1.82 -6.33 -1.98
N ILE A 17 2.29 -6.97 -0.90
CA ILE A 17 1.44 -7.80 -0.03
C ILE A 17 0.32 -6.93 0.57
N MET A 18 0.62 -5.73 1.07
CA MET A 18 -0.40 -4.84 1.62
C MET A 18 -1.46 -4.46 0.58
N ILE A 19 -1.07 -4.23 -0.68
CA ILE A 19 -2.01 -3.95 -1.77
C ILE A 19 -2.92 -5.15 -2.03
N VAL A 20 -2.36 -6.36 -2.14
CA VAL A 20 -3.14 -7.59 -2.37
C VAL A 20 -4.12 -7.83 -1.22
N VAL A 21 -3.68 -7.66 0.03
CA VAL A 21 -4.56 -7.77 1.21
C VAL A 21 -5.67 -6.73 1.17
N SER A 22 -5.38 -5.47 0.83
CA SER A 22 -6.41 -4.43 0.66
C SER A 22 -7.44 -4.80 -0.41
N PHE A 23 -7.02 -5.38 -1.54
CA PHE A 23 -7.94 -5.83 -2.59
C PHE A 23 -8.85 -6.96 -2.09
N ASN A 24 -8.29 -7.96 -1.40
CA ASN A 24 -9.08 -9.05 -0.83
C ASN A 24 -10.10 -8.56 0.20
N ILE A 25 -9.69 -7.63 1.08
CA ILE A 25 -10.60 -7.03 2.06
C ILE A 25 -11.73 -6.24 1.38
N ARG A 26 -11.40 -5.48 0.33
CA ARG A 26 -12.42 -4.78 -0.47
C ARG A 26 -13.39 -5.75 -1.15
N GLN A 27 -12.90 -6.84 -1.71
CA GLN A 27 -13.77 -7.86 -2.30
C GLN A 27 -14.70 -8.50 -1.26
N GLN A 28 -14.20 -8.80 -0.06
CA GLN A 28 -15.06 -9.31 1.01
C GLN A 28 -16.14 -8.29 1.40
N ALA A 29 -15.80 -7.00 1.48
CA ALA A 29 -16.77 -5.95 1.77
C ALA A 29 -17.89 -5.90 0.72
N VAL A 30 -17.55 -6.03 -0.58
CA VAL A 30 -18.53 -6.07 -1.68
C VAL A 30 -19.37 -7.33 -1.64
N GLN A 31 -18.79 -8.50 -1.35
CA GLN A 31 -19.56 -9.74 -1.22
C GLN A 31 -20.58 -9.69 -0.06
N ILE A 32 -20.20 -9.07 1.07
CA ILE A 32 -21.11 -8.86 2.19
C ILE A 32 -22.26 -7.93 1.78
N GLU A 33 -21.96 -6.89 1.00
CA GLU A 33 -22.97 -5.97 0.45
C GLU A 33 -23.94 -6.70 -0.49
N GLU A 34 -23.43 -7.50 -1.44
CA GLU A 34 -24.24 -8.25 -2.42
C GLU A 34 -25.10 -9.35 -1.80
N GLN A 35 -24.61 -10.03 -0.75
CA GLN A 35 -25.37 -11.09 -0.07
C GLN A 35 -26.46 -10.54 0.86
N THR A 36 -26.45 -9.24 1.15
CA THR A 36 -27.37 -8.65 2.12
C THR A 36 -28.48 -7.85 1.43
N THR A 37 -29.65 -8.49 1.21
CA THR A 37 -30.85 -7.84 0.63
C THR A 37 -31.50 -6.78 1.53
N GLN A 38 -31.15 -6.75 2.82
CA GLN A 38 -31.57 -5.72 3.78
C GLN A 38 -30.36 -5.17 4.54
N VAL A 39 -29.86 -4.01 4.12
CA VAL A 39 -28.71 -3.35 4.73
C VAL A 39 -29.07 -2.89 6.15
N SER A 40 -28.80 -3.74 7.14
CA SER A 40 -28.87 -3.37 8.55
C SER A 40 -27.72 -2.46 8.93
N SER A 41 -27.93 -1.55 9.88
CA SER A 41 -26.90 -0.61 10.36
C SER A 41 -25.61 -1.32 10.80
N ASN A 42 -25.71 -2.53 11.38
CA ASN A 42 -24.53 -3.32 11.75
C ASN A 42 -23.72 -3.83 10.55
N ILE A 43 -24.39 -4.16 9.44
CA ILE A 43 -23.76 -4.66 8.23
C ILE A 43 -23.08 -3.49 7.50
N LEU A 44 -23.76 -2.33 7.43
CA LEU A 44 -23.18 -1.10 6.91
C LEU A 44 -21.91 -0.71 7.69
N LEU A 45 -21.96 -0.78 9.02
CA LEU A 45 -20.80 -0.48 9.89
C LEU A 45 -19.64 -1.46 9.66
N THR A 46 -19.94 -2.71 9.34
CA THR A 46 -18.96 -3.76 9.04
C THR A 46 -18.30 -3.51 7.68
N ILE A 47 -19.08 -3.21 6.64
CA ILE A 47 -18.59 -2.84 5.30
C ILE A 47 -17.68 -1.60 5.39
N LEU A 48 -18.12 -0.56 6.11
CA LEU A 48 -17.33 0.65 6.32
C LEU A 48 -16.01 0.37 7.06
N LYS A 49 -16.01 -0.52 8.06
CA LYS A 49 -14.78 -0.94 8.74
C LYS A 49 -13.82 -1.62 7.78
N TYR A 50 -14.30 -2.57 6.98
CA TYR A 50 -13.45 -3.27 5.99
C TYR A 50 -12.90 -2.31 4.93
N GLN A 51 -13.72 -1.41 4.38
CA GLN A 51 -13.27 -0.39 3.45
C GLN A 51 -12.23 0.54 4.06
N ASN A 52 -12.44 1.00 5.31
CA ASN A 52 -11.50 1.88 5.99
C ASN A 52 -10.15 1.18 6.23
N ILE A 53 -10.16 -0.08 6.68
CA ILE A 53 -8.96 -0.89 6.86
C ILE A 53 -8.21 -1.04 5.52
N ALA A 54 -8.90 -1.38 4.44
CA ALA A 54 -8.29 -1.50 3.12
C ALA A 54 -7.71 -0.16 2.61
N ASN A 55 -8.36 0.96 2.90
CA ASN A 55 -7.85 2.29 2.54
C ASN A 55 -6.57 2.63 3.31
N ILE A 56 -6.53 2.34 4.61
CA ILE A 56 -5.34 2.58 5.45
C ILE A 56 -4.17 1.73 4.95
N LEU A 57 -4.38 0.42 4.73
CA LEU A 57 -3.36 -0.49 4.21
C LEU A 57 -2.81 -0.01 2.85
N CYS A 58 -3.68 0.41 1.94
CA CYS A 58 -3.29 0.92 0.63
C CYS A 58 -2.54 2.26 0.74
N GLY A 59 -2.98 3.14 1.64
CA GLY A 59 -2.30 4.41 1.93
C GLY A 59 -0.88 4.19 2.47
N VAL A 60 -0.71 3.29 3.43
CA VAL A 60 0.61 2.92 3.98
C VAL A 60 1.51 2.35 2.89
N ALA A 61 1.00 1.45 2.05
CA ALA A 61 1.75 0.90 0.92
C ALA A 61 2.22 1.99 -0.06
N THR A 62 1.34 2.95 -0.36
CA THR A 62 1.64 4.08 -1.25
C THR A 62 2.73 4.98 -0.66
N VAL A 63 2.62 5.35 0.62
CA VAL A 63 3.63 6.18 1.29
C VAL A 63 5.01 5.50 1.29
N LEU A 64 5.06 4.20 1.57
CA LEU A 64 6.30 3.42 1.52
C LEU A 64 6.94 3.42 0.13
N LEU A 65 6.14 3.28 -0.92
CA LEU A 65 6.61 3.35 -2.32
C LEU A 65 7.08 4.76 -2.68
N CYS A 66 6.38 5.81 -2.25
CA CYS A 66 6.79 7.19 -2.45
C CYS A 66 8.15 7.49 -1.78
N LEU A 67 8.35 7.05 -0.53
CA LEU A 67 9.63 7.23 0.16
C LEU A 67 10.77 6.50 -0.56
N LEU A 68 10.53 5.30 -1.09
CA LEU A 68 11.49 4.57 -1.91
C LEU A 68 11.88 5.34 -3.18
N LEU A 69 10.89 5.86 -3.92
CA LEU A 69 11.12 6.65 -5.13
C LEU A 69 11.92 7.91 -4.81
N PHE A 70 11.57 8.61 -3.73
CA PHE A 70 12.26 9.82 -3.29
C PHE A 70 13.71 9.53 -2.91
N ALA A 71 13.96 8.46 -2.15
CA ALA A 71 15.30 8.02 -1.79
C ALA A 71 16.13 7.65 -3.02
N PHE A 72 15.51 7.03 -4.04
CA PHE A 72 16.18 6.68 -5.28
C PHE A 72 16.50 7.89 -6.14
N ALA A 73 15.54 8.81 -6.31
CA ALA A 73 15.72 10.06 -7.04
C ALA A 73 16.83 10.92 -6.41
N HIS A 74 16.83 11.07 -5.09
CA HIS A 74 17.87 11.78 -4.35
C HIS A 74 19.25 11.13 -4.54
N LYS A 75 19.33 9.79 -4.55
CA LYS A 75 20.58 9.07 -4.77
C LYS A 75 21.12 9.26 -6.19
N ILE A 76 20.25 9.34 -7.20
CA ILE A 76 20.62 9.65 -8.59
C ILE A 76 21.13 11.10 -8.68
N LEU A 77 20.38 12.06 -8.11
CA LEU A 77 20.74 13.48 -8.15
C LEU A 77 22.12 13.73 -7.52
N LYS A 78 22.37 13.13 -6.35
CA LYS A 78 23.67 13.21 -5.66
C LYS A 78 24.81 12.59 -6.48
N LYS A 79 24.52 11.54 -7.26
CA LYS A 79 25.52 10.88 -8.11
C LYS A 79 25.84 11.68 -9.36
N GLN A 80 24.87 12.37 -9.94
CA GLN A 80 25.08 13.29 -11.07
C GLN A 80 25.88 14.53 -10.62
N HIS A 81 25.57 15.08 -9.44
CA HIS A 81 26.29 16.23 -8.90
C HIS A 81 27.80 15.95 -8.71
N LYS A 82 28.15 14.78 -8.16
CA LYS A 82 29.54 14.34 -7.99
C LYS A 82 30.31 14.00 -9.29
N ARG A 83 29.62 13.95 -10.42
CA ARG A 83 30.22 13.61 -11.73
C ARG A 83 30.52 14.85 -12.58
N GLY A 84 30.05 16.01 -12.13
CA GLY A 84 30.32 17.31 -12.74
C GLY A 84 31.34 18.17 -11.99
N GLU A 85 31.95 17.63 -10.92
CA GLU A 85 33.17 18.13 -10.28
C GLU A 85 34.39 17.35 -10.78
#